data_AF-Q2QC05-F1
#
_entry.id   AF-Q2QC05-F1
#
_cell.length_a   1.000
_cell.length_b   1.000
_cell.length_c   1.000
_cell.angle_alpha   90.00
_cell.angle_beta   90.00
_cell.angle_gamma   90.00
#
_symmetry.space_group_name_H-M   'P 1'
#
loop_
_entity.id
_entity.type
_entity.pdbx_description
1 polymer ?
#
loop_
_entity_poly.entity_id
_entity_poly.type
_entity_poly.pdbx_seq_one_letter_code
_entity_poly.pdbx_strand_id
1 'polypeptide(L)'
;GVDSGTRIRLAHEGEVGECGGEAGDLYVDIRVRKDERFSREGDNLHSWIQVPMSWAVLGHTIDVSTFDGDRQLEVPAGCQPEETVTLDGLGVTHLQSKGERGDLVVHINVLI
;
A
#
# COMPACT_ATOMS: atom_id res chain seq x y z
N GLY A 1 -0.61 -7.80 -3.58
CA GLY A 1 0.21 -8.46 -4.62
C GLY A 1 -0.07 -7.90 -6.00
N VAL A 2 -1.27 -8.08 -6.55
CA VAL A 2 -1.60 -7.58 -7.90
C VAL A 2 -1.65 -6.06 -7.96
N ASP A 3 -1.04 -5.47 -8.98
CA ASP A 3 -1.06 -4.03 -9.25
C ASP A 3 -2.21 -3.67 -10.22
N SER A 4 -2.58 -2.40 -10.23
CA SER A 4 -3.55 -1.88 -11.20
C SER A 4 -3.08 -2.14 -12.63
N GLY A 5 -3.94 -2.73 -13.46
CA GLY A 5 -3.58 -3.13 -14.83
C GLY A 5 -3.12 -4.58 -14.96
N THR A 6 -3.08 -5.35 -13.86
CA THR A 6 -2.95 -6.80 -13.95
C THR A 6 -4.18 -7.37 -14.65
N ARG A 7 -3.94 -8.08 -15.76
CA ARG A 7 -4.95 -8.80 -16.52
C ARG A 7 -4.90 -10.28 -16.19
N ILE A 8 -5.99 -10.81 -15.65
CA ILE A 8 -6.15 -12.25 -15.41
C ILE A 8 -6.96 -12.83 -16.56
N ARG A 9 -6.44 -13.89 -17.18
CA ARG A 9 -7.15 -14.68 -18.19
C ARG A 9 -7.73 -15.92 -17.53
N LEU A 10 -9.05 -16.05 -17.59
CA LEU A 10 -9.78 -17.24 -17.18
C LEU A 10 -10.19 -17.97 -18.46
N ALA A 11 -9.52 -19.09 -18.72
CA ALA A 11 -9.76 -19.87 -19.93
C ALA A 11 -11.09 -20.61 -19.85
N HIS A 12 -11.89 -20.57 -20.92
CA HIS A 12 -13.20 -21.24 -21.03
C HIS A 12 -14.27 -20.77 -20.01
N GLU A 13 -14.08 -19.61 -19.40
CA GLU A 13 -15.05 -18.94 -18.51
C GLU A 13 -15.72 -17.73 -19.21
N GLY A 14 -15.48 -17.57 -20.51
CA GLY A 14 -16.15 -16.59 -21.36
C GLY A 14 -17.52 -17.06 -21.82
N GLU A 15 -18.16 -16.26 -22.66
CA GLU A 15 -19.46 -16.60 -23.22
C GLU A 15 -19.38 -17.88 -24.07
N VAL A 16 -20.44 -18.70 -24.01
CA VAL A 16 -20.54 -19.95 -24.78
C VAL A 16 -20.64 -19.62 -26.26
N GLY A 17 -19.80 -20.23 -27.10
CA GLY A 17 -19.83 -20.02 -28.54
C GLY A 17 -21.18 -20.41 -29.16
N GLU A 18 -21.63 -19.66 -30.18
CA GLU A 18 -22.83 -20.01 -30.95
C GLU A 18 -22.77 -21.47 -31.44
N CYS A 19 -23.91 -22.17 -31.39
CA CYS A 19 -24.04 -23.59 -31.74
C CYS A 19 -23.25 -24.60 -30.88
N GLY A 20 -22.93 -24.29 -29.62
CA GLY A 20 -22.30 -25.25 -28.70
C GLY A 20 -20.79 -25.39 -28.88
N GLY A 21 -20.15 -24.35 -29.41
CA GLY A 21 -18.69 -24.23 -29.46
C GLY A 21 -18.06 -24.06 -28.09
N GLU A 22 -16.74 -24.20 -28.03
CA GLU A 22 -15.96 -23.97 -26.80
C GLU A 22 -16.21 -22.56 -26.22
N ALA A 23 -16.25 -22.47 -24.89
CA ALA A 23 -16.41 -21.19 -24.21
C ALA A 23 -15.20 -20.30 -24.46
N GLY A 24 -15.43 -19.01 -24.67
CA GLY A 24 -14.36 -18.03 -24.88
C GLY A 24 -13.49 -17.82 -23.64
N ASP A 25 -12.47 -16.96 -23.76
CA ASP A 25 -11.65 -16.52 -22.63
C ASP A 25 -12.27 -15.28 -21.96
N LEU A 26 -12.37 -15.30 -20.62
CA LEU A 26 -12.75 -14.13 -19.83
C LEU A 26 -11.49 -13.38 -19.38
N TYR A 27 -11.41 -12.10 -19.72
CA TYR A 27 -10.33 -11.22 -19.27
C TYR A 27 -10.83 -10.32 -18.14
N VAL A 28 -10.18 -10.41 -16.98
CA VAL A 28 -10.45 -9.56 -15.82
C VAL A 28 -9.33 -8.55 -15.67
N ASP A 29 -9.65 -7.27 -15.87
CA ASP A 29 -8.73 -6.15 -15.62
C ASP A 29 -8.91 -5.65 -14.19
N ILE A 30 -7.85 -5.73 -13.38
CA ILE A 30 -7.88 -5.30 -11.98
C ILE A 30 -7.60 -3.80 -11.89
N ARG A 31 -8.48 -3.06 -11.19
CA ARG A 31 -8.26 -1.65 -10.84
C ARG A 31 -8.26 -1.51 -9.32
N VAL A 32 -7.13 -1.07 -8.76
CA VAL A 32 -7.04 -0.79 -7.32
C VAL A 32 -7.64 0.59 -7.04
N ARG A 33 -8.60 0.65 -6.12
CA ARG A 33 -9.19 1.92 -5.66
C ARG A 33 -8.17 2.67 -4.83
N LYS A 34 -8.04 3.99 -5.04
CA LYS A 34 -7.23 4.85 -4.19
C LYS A 34 -7.76 4.82 -2.75
N ASP A 35 -6.86 4.67 -1.79
CA ASP A 35 -7.16 4.86 -0.38
C ASP A 35 -6.79 6.30 0.02
N GLU A 36 -7.46 6.85 1.02
CA GLU A 36 -7.20 8.22 1.49
C GLU A 36 -5.98 8.28 2.42
N ARG A 37 -5.62 7.17 3.06
CA ARG A 37 -4.54 7.09 4.05
C ARG A 37 -3.26 6.51 3.49
N PHE A 38 -3.36 5.67 2.45
CA PHE A 38 -2.21 4.96 1.89
C PHE A 38 -2.14 5.12 0.38
N SER A 39 -0.94 5.46 -0.10
CA SER A 39 -0.57 5.35 -1.52
C SER A 39 0.39 4.19 -1.70
N ARG A 40 0.20 3.38 -2.74
CA ARG A 40 1.10 2.28 -3.07
C ARG A 40 2.05 2.72 -4.19
N GLU A 41 3.35 2.53 -3.98
CA GLU A 41 4.38 2.71 -5.00
C GLU A 41 5.19 1.41 -5.11
N GLY A 42 4.94 0.64 -6.18
CA GLY A 42 5.50 -0.71 -6.33
C GLY A 42 5.04 -1.63 -5.19
N ASP A 43 5.98 -2.05 -4.36
CA ASP A 43 5.73 -2.92 -3.20
C ASP A 43 5.67 -2.17 -1.87
N ASN A 44 6.08 -0.91 -1.88
CA ASN A 44 6.07 -0.04 -0.70
C ASN A 44 4.73 0.68 -0.56
N LEU A 45 4.33 0.89 0.69
CA LEU A 45 3.20 1.72 1.04
C LEU A 45 3.71 3.06 1.57
N HIS A 46 3.07 4.14 1.17
CA HIS A 46 3.33 5.48 1.63
C HIS A 46 2.13 6.00 2.40
N SER A 47 2.38 6.54 3.59
CA SER A 47 1.38 7.20 4.43
C SER A 47 1.87 8.60 4.78
N TRP A 48 0.95 9.55 4.90
CA TRP A 48 1.27 10.92 5.33
C TRP A 48 0.62 11.18 6.67
N ILE A 49 1.43 11.50 7.67
CA ILE A 49 0.95 11.90 8.98
C ILE A 49 1.21 13.37 9.19
N GLN A 50 0.26 14.03 9.85
CA GLN A 50 0.42 15.41 10.26
C GLN A 50 0.77 15.46 11.74
N VAL A 51 1.92 16.06 12.06
CA VAL A 51 2.38 16.23 13.44
C VAL A 51 2.51 17.72 13.77
N PRO A 52 2.14 18.14 14.99
CA PRO A 52 2.36 19.51 15.42
C PRO A 52 3.86 19.80 15.60
N MET A 53 4.27 21.04 15.39
CA MET A 53 5.67 21.47 15.57
C MET A 53 6.27 21.07 16.93
N SER A 54 5.47 21.08 18.00
CA SER A 54 5.92 20.67 19.34
C SER A 54 6.43 19.23 19.39
N TRP A 55 5.78 18.31 18.66
CA TRP A 55 6.18 16.91 18.60
C TRP A 55 7.39 16.71 17.69
N ALA A 56 7.45 17.41 16.56
CA ALA A 56 8.62 17.38 15.67
C ALA A 56 9.90 17.84 16.39
N VAL A 57 9.80 18.86 17.26
CA VAL A 57 10.95 19.38 18.02
C VAL A 57 11.35 18.47 19.19
N LEU A 58 10.38 18.00 19.98
CA LEU A 58 10.66 17.24 21.21
C LEU A 58 10.89 15.74 20.98
N GLY A 59 10.45 15.22 19.82
CA GLY A 59 10.31 13.80 19.59
C GLY A 59 9.06 13.25 20.28
N HIS A 60 8.36 12.33 19.62
CA HIS A 60 7.16 11.72 20.17
C HIS A 60 6.95 10.32 19.61
N THR A 61 6.32 9.44 20.39
CA THR A 61 5.89 8.12 19.90
C THR A 61 4.41 8.19 19.63
N ILE A 62 4.01 7.87 18.41
CA ILE A 62 2.60 7.84 17.99
C ILE A 62 2.20 6.44 17.57
N ASP A 63 0.92 6.11 17.73
CA ASP A 63 0.36 4.89 17.18
C ASP A 63 -0.16 5.16 15.77
N VAL A 64 0.37 4.43 14.79
CA VAL A 64 -0.06 4.47 13.39
C VAL A 64 -0.84 3.21 13.09
N SER A 65 -2.11 3.37 12.70
CA SER A 65 -2.93 2.25 12.23
C SER A 65 -2.45 1.78 10.87
N THR A 66 -1.91 0.56 10.80
CA THR A 66 -1.46 -0.09 9.56
C THR A 66 -2.46 -1.16 9.12
N PHE A 67 -2.23 -1.79 7.95
CA PHE A 67 -3.09 -2.89 7.49
C PHE A 67 -3.04 -4.14 8.39
N ASP A 68 -1.96 -4.31 9.16
CA ASP A 68 -1.78 -5.45 10.08
C ASP A 68 -2.15 -5.12 11.54
N GLY A 69 -2.65 -3.89 11.78
CA GLY A 69 -2.98 -3.38 13.11
C GLY A 69 -2.16 -2.14 13.49
N ASP A 70 -2.35 -1.67 14.72
CA ASP A 70 -1.66 -0.48 15.21
C ASP A 70 -0.19 -0.77 15.50
N ARG A 71 0.68 0.15 15.09
CA ARG A 71 2.13 0.07 15.31
C ARG A 71 2.63 1.39 15.88
N GLN A 72 3.55 1.29 16.82
CA GLN A 72 4.24 2.46 17.35
C GLN A 72 5.28 2.95 16.34
N LEU A 73 5.17 4.23 16.00
CA LEU A 73 6.13 4.98 15.22
C LEU A 73 6.82 5.98 16.13
N GLU A 74 8.14 5.91 16.19
CA GLU A 74 8.96 6.90 16.86
C GLU A 74 9.28 8.05 15.91
N VAL A 75 8.81 9.24 16.24
CA VAL A 75 9.17 10.48 15.54
C VAL A 75 10.43 11.04 16.24
N PRO A 76 11.57 11.13 15.54
CA PRO A 76 12.80 11.62 16.14
C PRO A 76 12.68 13.09 16.54
N ALA A 77 13.38 13.48 17.61
CA ALA A 77 13.46 14.88 18.01
C ALA A 77 14.26 15.69 16.97
N GLY A 78 13.73 16.84 16.57
CA GLY A 78 14.31 17.68 15.51
C GLY A 78 13.92 17.23 14.10
N CYS A 79 12.85 16.43 13.96
CA CYS A 79 12.35 15.95 12.68
C CYS A 79 12.02 17.10 11.73
N GLN A 80 12.45 16.96 10.48
CA GLN A 80 12.21 17.95 9.43
C GLN A 80 10.89 17.69 8.70
N PRO A 81 10.27 18.73 8.12
CA PRO A 81 9.17 18.54 7.17
C PRO A 81 9.61 17.64 6.02
N GLU A 82 8.73 16.72 5.60
CA GLU A 82 8.97 15.70 4.56
C GLU A 82 10.00 14.62 4.93
N GLU A 83 10.45 14.57 6.19
CA GLU A 83 11.25 13.46 6.65
C GLU A 83 10.41 12.17 6.66
N THR A 84 11.06 11.07 6.29
CA THR A 84 10.41 9.77 6.16
C THR A 84 10.92 8.79 7.19
N VAL A 85 10.01 8.11 7.87
CA VAL A 85 10.32 6.98 8.76
C VAL A 85 9.79 5.70 8.13
N THR A 86 10.65 4.71 7.99
CA THR A 86 10.31 3.42 7.37
C THR A 86 10.03 2.36 8.43
N LEU A 87 8.94 1.62 8.25
CA LEU A 87 8.59 0.45 9.04
C LEU A 87 8.72 -0.79 8.15
N ASP A 88 9.72 -1.62 8.45
CA ASP A 88 10.09 -2.77 7.63
C ASP A 88 8.99 -3.85 7.60
N GLY A 89 8.72 -4.39 6.41
CA GLY A 89 7.82 -5.54 6.23
C GLY A 89 6.32 -5.26 6.43
N LEU A 90 5.92 -3.98 6.54
CA LEU A 90 4.51 -3.56 6.65
C LEU A 90 3.90 -3.08 5.31
N GLY A 91 4.65 -3.19 4.21
CA GLY A 91 4.19 -2.89 2.86
C GLY A 91 3.36 -4.02 2.24
N VAL A 92 3.29 -4.05 0.91
CA VAL A 92 2.47 -5.03 0.18
C VAL A 92 3.26 -6.32 -0.05
N THR A 93 2.58 -7.48 0.03
CA THR A 93 3.19 -8.78 -0.31
C THR A 93 3.48 -8.89 -1.81
N HIS A 94 4.68 -9.37 -2.14
CA HIS A 94 5.10 -9.63 -3.51
C HIS A 94 4.19 -10.66 -4.19
N LEU A 95 3.97 -10.50 -5.50
CA LEU A 95 3.17 -11.45 -6.29
C LEU A 95 3.91 -12.79 -6.49
N GLN A 96 5.23 -12.75 -6.63
CA GLN A 96 6.06 -13.91 -6.95
C GLN A 96 6.59 -14.65 -5.71
N SER A 97 6.79 -13.94 -4.59
CA SER A 97 7.32 -14.51 -3.35
C SER A 97 6.27 -14.43 -2.24
N LYS A 98 5.65 -15.57 -1.89
CA LYS A 98 4.78 -15.70 -0.70
C LYS A 98 5.66 -15.67 0.57
N GLY A 99 6.10 -14.47 0.97
CA GLY A 99 6.87 -14.31 2.21
C GLY A 99 7.54 -12.95 2.34
N GLU A 100 7.89 -12.32 1.23
CA GLU A 100 8.52 -10.99 1.23
C GLU A 100 7.46 -9.90 1.04
N ARG A 101 7.47 -8.95 1.97
CA ARG A 101 6.66 -7.74 1.92
C ARG A 101 7.58 -6.56 1.69
N GLY A 102 7.11 -5.54 0.98
CA GLY A 102 7.75 -4.24 0.99
C GLY A 102 7.59 -3.54 2.34
N ASP A 103 7.94 -2.26 2.38
CA ASP A 103 7.96 -1.47 3.60
C ASP A 103 6.84 -0.43 3.64
N LEU A 104 6.52 0.04 4.83
CA LEU A 104 5.63 1.18 5.04
C LEU A 104 6.48 2.43 5.30
N VAL A 105 6.49 3.35 4.34
CA VAL A 105 7.15 4.66 4.42
C VAL A 105 6.15 5.68 4.96
N VAL A 106 6.41 6.19 6.15
CA VAL A 106 5.60 7.23 6.77
C VAL A 106 6.26 8.59 6.56
N HIS A 107 5.61 9.44 5.79
CA HIS A 107 6.01 10.82 5.54
C HIS A 107 5.47 11.73 6.64
N ILE A 108 6.37 12.46 7.28
CA ILE A 108 6.05 13.36 8.37
C ILE A 108 5.83 14.77 7.80
N ASN A 109 4.60 15.26 7.92
CA ASN A 109 4.27 16.63 7.57
C ASN A 109 4.07 17.46 8.84
N VAL A 110 4.92 18.47 9.03
CA VAL A 110 4.88 19.32 10.22
C VAL A 110 3.88 20.45 9.99
N LEU A 111 2.85 20.51 10.84
CA LEU A 111 1.91 21.63 10.87
C LEU A 111 2.57 22.82 11.58
N ILE A 112 2.66 23.94 10.86
CA ILE A 112 3.18 25.24 11.33
C ILE A 112 2.03 26.09 11.86
#